data_AF-A0A250DEE8-F1
#
_entry.id   AF-A0A250DEE8-F1
#
_cell.length_a   1.000
_cell.length_b   1.000
_cell.length_c   1.000
_cell.angle_alpha   90.00
_cell.angle_beta   90.00
_cell.angle_gamma   90.00
#
_symmetry.space_group_name_H-M   'P 1'
#
loop_
_entity.id
_entity.type
_entity.pdbx_description
1 polymer ?
#
loop_
_entity_poly.entity_id
_entity_poly.type
_entity_poly.pdbx_seq_one_letter_code
_entity_poly.pdbx_strand_id
1 'polypeptide(L)'
;MPERLPSSHASQSPTREAVQAWIQRAGLRSDDLLFPGRMHDSAHLGTRQYARILGGWVRELGLDPADYGTHSMRRTKATLIYQRTRNLRAVQLPLRQSKLESTVRYLGIEVDDALEISEQTEI
;
A
#
# COMPACT_ATOMS: atom_id res chain seq x y z
N MET A 1 5.32 -9.75 45.82
CA MET A 1 6.21 -9.34 44.71
C MET A 1 5.59 -9.90 43.43
N PRO A 2 4.91 -9.11 42.59
CA PRO A 2 4.22 -9.66 41.43
C PRO A 2 5.19 -9.89 40.27
N GLU A 3 5.07 -11.09 39.73
CA GLU A 3 5.76 -11.68 38.59
C GLU A 3 5.37 -10.92 37.30
N ARG A 4 6.35 -10.32 36.61
CA ARG A 4 6.12 -9.71 35.30
C ARG A 4 6.04 -10.82 34.26
N LEU A 5 4.85 -11.07 33.73
CA LEU A 5 4.63 -11.85 32.52
C LEU A 5 5.52 -11.29 31.38
N PRO A 6 6.15 -12.16 30.57
CA PRO A 6 6.94 -11.71 29.43
C PRO A 6 6.02 -11.00 28.44
N SER A 7 6.35 -9.75 28.14
CA SER A 7 5.65 -8.95 27.13
C SER A 7 5.65 -9.71 25.82
N SER A 8 4.46 -10.06 25.34
CA SER A 8 4.25 -10.58 23.99
C SER A 8 5.02 -9.73 23.00
N HIS A 9 6.07 -10.29 22.38
CA HIS A 9 6.69 -9.69 21.22
C HIS A 9 5.58 -9.54 20.18
N ALA A 10 5.05 -8.33 20.02
CA ALA A 10 4.18 -8.01 18.92
C ALA A 10 4.95 -8.37 17.65
N SER A 11 4.54 -9.43 16.95
CA SER A 11 5.12 -9.80 15.66
C SER A 11 5.15 -8.54 14.82
N GLN A 12 6.35 -8.07 14.49
CA GLN A 12 6.47 -6.87 13.68
C GLN A 12 5.80 -7.17 12.34
N SER A 13 5.09 -6.18 11.77
CA SER A 13 4.55 -6.36 10.43
C SER A 13 5.69 -6.72 9.47
N PRO A 14 5.51 -7.63 8.51
CA PRO A 14 6.53 -7.94 7.50
C PRO A 14 7.11 -6.70 6.81
N THR A 15 6.31 -5.63 6.68
CA THR A 15 6.77 -4.33 6.19
C THR A 15 7.80 -3.68 7.10
N ARG A 16 7.61 -3.73 8.42
CA ARG A 16 8.55 -3.16 9.40
C ARG A 16 9.88 -3.90 9.36
N GLU A 17 9.85 -5.23 9.31
CA GLU A 17 11.06 -6.06 9.22
C GLU A 17 11.84 -5.77 7.93
N ALA A 18 11.16 -5.71 6.79
CA ALA A 18 11.79 -5.39 5.51
C ALA A 18 12.42 -3.98 5.51
N VAL A 19 11.73 -2.98 6.08
CA VAL A 19 12.25 -1.62 6.20
C VAL A 19 13.44 -1.55 7.15
N GLN A 20 13.41 -2.28 8.26
CA GLN A 20 14.53 -2.35 9.20
C GLN A 20 15.77 -3.00 8.56
N ALA A 21 15.58 -4.11 7.84
CA ALA A 21 16.65 -4.77 7.09
C ALA A 21 17.23 -3.83 6.01
N TRP A 22 16.38 -3.06 5.34
CA TRP A 22 16.81 -2.04 4.39
C TRP A 22 17.65 -0.94 5.05
N ILE A 23 17.20 -0.35 6.17
CA ILE A 23 17.93 0.69 6.91
C ILE A 23 19.34 0.20 7.27
N GLN A 24 19.44 -1.03 7.79
CA GLN A 24 20.71 -1.65 8.15
C GLN A 24 21.61 -1.86 6.93
N ARG A 25 21.05 -2.38 5.83
CA ARG A 25 21.79 -2.66 4.59
C ARG A 25 22.28 -1.39 3.89
N ALA A 26 21.47 -0.33 3.92
CA ALA A 26 21.79 0.95 3.30
C ALA A 26 22.65 1.85 4.21
N GLY A 27 22.85 1.48 5.48
CA GLY A 27 23.65 2.25 6.43
C GLY A 27 23.03 3.60 6.79
N LEU A 28 21.69 3.69 6.79
CA LEU A 28 20.98 4.96 7.00
C LEU A 28 21.05 5.40 8.46
N ARG A 29 21.30 6.69 8.66
CA ARG A 29 21.23 7.38 9.95
C ARG A 29 19.83 7.95 10.16
N SER A 30 19.55 8.43 11.38
CA SER A 30 18.23 8.92 11.76
C SER A 30 17.77 10.17 11.00
N ASP A 31 18.71 10.96 10.47
CA ASP A 31 18.49 12.16 9.67
C ASP A 31 18.44 11.88 8.16
N ASP A 32 18.78 10.66 7.73
CA ASP A 32 18.80 10.31 6.32
C ASP A 32 17.38 10.00 5.80
N LEU A 33 17.17 10.26 4.51
CA LEU A 33 15.91 9.91 3.84
C LEU A 33 15.81 8.39 3.68
N LEU A 34 14.64 7.83 4.02
CA LEU A 34 14.44 6.38 4.05
C LEU A 34 14.71 5.69 2.71
N PHE A 35 14.44 6.37 1.60
CA PHE A 35 14.72 5.89 0.25
C PHE A 35 15.53 6.95 -0.51
N PRO A 36 16.87 6.91 -0.45
CA PRO A 36 17.72 7.87 -1.14
C PRO A 36 17.68 7.67 -2.67
N GLY A 37 17.87 8.76 -3.41
CA GLY A 37 18.00 8.74 -4.86
C GLY A 37 19.33 8.10 -5.30
N ARG A 38 19.42 7.66 -6.56
CA ARG A 38 20.68 7.12 -7.15
C ARG A 38 21.58 8.19 -7.77
N MET A 39 21.03 9.37 -8.08
CA MET A 39 21.81 10.50 -8.60
C MET A 39 22.26 11.37 -7.44
N HIS A 40 23.51 11.82 -7.48
CA HIS A 40 24.16 12.61 -6.42
C HIS A 40 23.37 13.89 -6.06
N ASP A 41 22.61 14.44 -7.02
CA ASP A 41 21.79 15.66 -6.82
C ASP A 41 20.37 15.38 -6.32
N SER A 42 19.93 14.13 -6.23
CA SER A 42 18.56 13.78 -5.83
C SER A 42 18.53 13.24 -4.41
N ALA A 43 18.01 14.05 -3.48
CA ALA A 43 17.94 13.71 -2.06
C ALA A 43 17.08 12.45 -1.78
N HIS A 44 16.06 12.17 -2.60
CA HIS A 44 15.11 11.06 -2.38
C HIS A 44 14.78 10.30 -3.67
N LEU A 45 14.16 9.14 -3.50
CA LEU A 45 13.61 8.33 -4.57
C LEU A 45 12.62 9.14 -5.43
N GLY A 46 13.06 9.56 -6.61
CA GLY A 46 12.18 10.25 -7.57
C GLY A 46 11.12 9.34 -8.17
N THR A 47 10.02 9.93 -8.66
CA THR A 47 8.86 9.21 -9.24
C THR A 47 9.25 8.28 -10.38
N ARG A 48 10.17 8.69 -11.26
CA ARG A 48 10.67 7.84 -12.36
C ARG A 48 11.46 6.64 -11.87
N GLN A 49 12.26 6.82 -10.82
CA GLN A 49 13.02 5.73 -10.21
C GLN A 49 12.08 4.74 -9.53
N TYR A 50 11.04 5.23 -8.85
CA TYR A 50 9.99 4.37 -8.29
C TYR A 50 9.28 3.56 -9.39
N ALA A 51 8.85 4.20 -10.49
CA ALA A 51 8.23 3.51 -11.62
C ALA A 51 9.18 2.46 -12.24
N ARG A 52 10.48 2.73 -12.31
CA ARG A 52 11.47 1.77 -12.83
C ARG A 52 11.63 0.55 -11.93
N ILE A 53 11.65 0.74 -10.61
CA ILE A 53 11.69 -0.35 -9.63
C ILE A 53 10.43 -1.21 -9.76
N LEU A 54 9.26 -0.57 -9.76
CA LEU A 54 7.98 -1.27 -9.91
C LEU A 54 7.93 -2.07 -11.21
N GLY A 55 8.31 -1.46 -12.33
CA GLY A 55 8.37 -2.15 -13.62
C GLY A 55 9.35 -3.32 -13.61
N GLY A 56 10.43 -3.28 -12.82
CA GLY A 56 11.30 -4.42 -12.58
C GLY A 56 10.56 -5.59 -11.95
N TRP A 57 9.89 -5.35 -10.81
CA TRP A 57 9.11 -6.37 -10.10
C TRP A 57 7.97 -6.93 -10.95
N VAL A 58 7.27 -6.08 -11.72
CA VAL A 58 6.19 -6.52 -12.61
C VAL A 58 6.72 -7.49 -13.68
N ARG A 59 7.89 -7.21 -14.28
CA ARG A 59 8.52 -8.16 -15.23
C ARG A 59 8.95 -9.46 -14.58
N GLU A 60 9.50 -9.41 -13.37
CA GLU A 60 9.90 -10.61 -12.61
C GLU A 60 8.70 -11.53 -12.32
N LEU A 61 7.50 -10.95 -12.19
CA LEU A 61 6.25 -11.69 -12.04
C LEU A 61 5.66 -12.18 -13.38
N GLY A 62 6.30 -11.90 -14.52
CA GLY A 62 5.82 -12.29 -15.86
C GLY A 62 4.67 -11.43 -16.39
N LEU A 63 4.47 -10.23 -15.83
CA LEU A 63 3.42 -9.30 -16.23
C LEU A 63 3.97 -8.18 -17.12
N ASP A 64 3.11 -7.51 -17.90
CA ASP A 64 3.50 -6.36 -18.75
C ASP A 64 3.55 -5.05 -17.94
N PRO A 65 4.73 -4.41 -17.76
CA PRO A 65 4.85 -3.13 -17.07
C PRO A 65 4.05 -1.97 -17.67
N ALA A 66 3.59 -2.07 -18.92
CA ALA A 66 2.70 -1.07 -19.52
C ALA A 66 1.34 -1.00 -18.79
N ASP A 67 0.87 -2.13 -18.25
CA ASP A 67 -0.43 -2.25 -17.59
C ASP A 67 -0.38 -1.93 -16.08
N TYR A 68 0.82 -1.97 -15.49
CA TYR A 68 1.01 -1.84 -14.05
C TYR A 68 1.86 -0.62 -13.69
N GLY A 69 1.20 0.41 -13.15
CA GLY A 69 1.83 1.62 -12.66
C GLY A 69 1.68 1.82 -11.15
N THR A 70 2.26 2.91 -10.66
CA THR A 70 2.15 3.33 -9.26
C THR A 70 0.70 3.61 -8.86
N HIS A 71 -0.13 4.05 -9.82
CA HIS A 71 -1.56 4.21 -9.64
C HIS A 71 -2.29 2.87 -9.49
N SER A 72 -1.95 1.87 -10.32
CA SER A 72 -2.50 0.51 -10.24
C SER A 72 -2.23 -0.09 -8.86
N MET A 73 -0.99 0.01 -8.37
CA MET A 73 -0.61 -0.43 -7.02
C MET A 73 -1.44 0.22 -5.91
N ARG A 74 -1.63 1.55 -6.00
CA ARG A 74 -2.44 2.29 -5.02
C ARG A 74 -3.91 1.83 -5.05
N ARG A 75 -4.45 1.59 -6.24
CA ARG A 75 -5.83 1.12 -6.44
C ARG A 75 -6.02 -0.29 -5.89
N THR A 76 -5.11 -1.22 -6.20
CA THR A 76 -5.17 -2.60 -5.68
C THR A 76 -5.21 -2.62 -4.15
N LYS A 77 -4.36 -1.84 -3.47
CA LYS A 77 -4.38 -1.80 -1.99
C LYS A 77 -5.72 -1.29 -1.45
N ALA A 78 -6.30 -0.27 -2.08
CA ALA A 78 -7.61 0.26 -1.70
C ALA A 78 -8.73 -0.79 -1.90
N THR A 79 -8.75 -1.46 -3.05
CA THR A 79 -9.70 -2.55 -3.34
C THR A 79 -9.57 -3.69 -2.33
N LEU A 80 -8.35 -4.11 -2.01
CA LEU A 80 -8.09 -5.16 -1.02
C LEU A 80 -8.54 -4.79 0.41
N ILE A 81 -8.52 -3.51 0.78
CA ILE A 81 -9.07 -3.02 2.05
C ILE A 81 -10.60 -3.06 1.99
N TYR A 82 -11.20 -2.58 0.91
CA TYR A 82 -12.65 -2.60 0.73
C TYR A 82 -13.20 -4.03 0.77
N GLN A 83 -12.62 -4.96 0.01
CA GLN A 83 -13.06 -6.37 -0.02
C GLN A 83 -13.01 -7.04 1.36
N ARG A 84 -12.01 -6.71 2.20
CA ARG A 84 -11.86 -7.29 3.54
C ARG A 84 -12.78 -6.67 4.58
N THR A 85 -13.08 -5.39 4.45
CA THR A 85 -13.74 -4.62 5.51
C THR A 85 -15.17 -4.21 5.17
N ARG A 86 -15.51 -4.22 3.87
CA ARG A 86 -16.69 -3.60 3.29
C ARG A 86 -16.94 -2.17 3.77
N ASN A 87 -15.88 -1.46 4.15
CA ASN A 87 -15.96 -0.14 4.80
C ASN A 87 -15.24 0.93 3.97
N LEU A 88 -16.01 1.81 3.32
CA LEU A 88 -15.48 2.91 2.52
C LEU A 88 -14.67 3.94 3.33
N ARG A 89 -15.01 4.15 4.61
CA ARG A 89 -14.24 5.05 5.50
C ARG A 89 -12.84 4.51 5.78
N ALA A 90 -12.69 3.20 5.91
CA ALA A 90 -11.38 2.56 6.10
C ALA A 90 -10.47 2.71 4.87
N VAL A 91 -11.06 2.84 3.68
CA VAL A 91 -10.33 3.08 2.42
C VAL A 91 -9.97 4.55 2.22
N GLN A 92 -10.80 5.48 2.70
CA GLN A 92 -10.56 6.93 2.58
C GLN A 92 -9.27 7.39 3.25
N LEU A 93 -9.00 6.89 4.46
CA LEU A 93 -7.84 7.28 5.27
C LEU A 93 -6.51 7.12 4.51
N PRO A 94 -6.15 5.94 3.97
CA PRO A 94 -4.91 5.78 3.20
C PRO A 94 -4.93 6.52 1.85
N LEU A 95 -6.11 6.75 1.27
CA LEU A 95 -6.24 7.53 0.04
C LEU A 95 -6.17 9.06 0.24
N ARG A 96 -6.26 9.53 1.49
CA ARG A 96 -6.38 10.95 1.84
C ARG A 96 -7.49 11.66 1.06
N GLN A 97 -8.62 10.97 0.86
CA GLN A 97 -9.80 11.53 0.20
C GLN A 97 -10.79 12.01 1.27
N SER A 98 -11.24 13.25 1.16
CA SER A 98 -12.23 13.83 2.07
C SER A 98 -13.67 13.44 1.72
N LYS A 99 -13.95 13.28 0.42
CA LYS A 99 -15.28 12.97 -0.14
C LYS A 99 -15.44 11.47 -0.35
N LEU A 100 -16.57 10.91 0.08
CA LEU A 100 -16.86 9.47 -0.07
C LEU A 100 -17.09 9.11 -1.54
N GLU A 101 -17.70 10.01 -2.28
CA GLU A 101 -18.01 9.90 -3.71
C GLU A 101 -16.71 9.69 -4.52
N SER A 102 -15.62 10.34 -4.09
CA SER A 102 -14.30 10.17 -4.72
C SER A 102 -13.73 8.77 -4.50
N THR A 103 -14.05 8.11 -3.38
CA THR A 103 -13.62 6.75 -3.08
C THR A 103 -14.46 5.71 -3.81
N VAL A 104 -15.78 5.94 -3.91
CA VAL A 104 -16.70 5.10 -4.71
C VAL A 104 -16.25 5.06 -6.18
N ARG A 105 -16.05 6.25 -6.78
CA ARG A 105 -15.56 6.36 -8.17
C ARG A 105 -14.17 5.77 -8.35
N TYR A 106 -13.30 5.91 -7.34
CA TYR A 106 -11.94 5.37 -7.38
C TYR A 106 -11.90 3.84 -7.34
N LEU A 107 -12.81 3.23 -6.58
CA LEU A 107 -12.93 1.78 -6.52
C LEU A 107 -13.65 1.23 -7.77
N GLY A 108 -14.59 1.97 -8.36
CA GLY A 108 -15.38 1.52 -9.52
C GLY A 108 -16.67 0.80 -9.12
N ILE A 109 -17.15 1.07 -7.91
CA ILE A 109 -18.25 0.39 -7.22
C ILE A 109 -19.58 0.45 -8.01
N GLU A 110 -19.82 1.46 -8.84
CA GLU A 110 -21.03 1.51 -9.68
C GLU A 110 -21.14 0.35 -10.69
N VAL A 111 -20.04 -0.32 -11.05
CA VAL A 111 -20.02 -1.44 -12.01
C VAL A 111 -20.09 -2.81 -11.31
N ASP A 112 -19.49 -2.94 -10.12
CA ASP A 112 -19.44 -4.22 -9.39
C ASP A 112 -20.62 -4.43 -8.42
N ASP A 113 -21.22 -3.36 -7.89
CA ASP A 113 -22.22 -3.47 -6.82
C ASP A 113 -23.66 -3.68 -7.30
N ALA A 114 -23.96 -3.49 -8.60
CA ALA A 114 -25.33 -3.66 -9.10
C ALA A 114 -25.84 -5.11 -8.96
N LEU A 115 -24.93 -6.09 -9.00
CA LEU A 115 -25.28 -7.50 -8.85
C LEU A 115 -25.28 -7.93 -7.37
N GLU A 116 -24.33 -7.43 -6.57
CA GLU A 116 -24.14 -7.84 -5.18
C GLU A 116 -25.14 -7.19 -4.21
N ILE A 117 -25.64 -5.98 -4.52
CA ILE A 117 -26.74 -5.36 -3.77
C ILE A 117 -28.07 -6.07 -4.05
N SER A 118 -28.26 -6.65 -5.25
CA SER A 118 -29.46 -7.41 -5.59
C SER A 118 -29.60 -8.70 -4.77
N GLU A 119 -28.49 -9.33 -4.38
CA GLU A 119 -28.48 -10.57 -3.59
C GLU A 119 -28.77 -10.34 -2.10
N GLN A 120 -28.66 -9.11 -1.60
CA GLN A 120 -28.93 -8.76 -0.19
C GLN A 120 -30.34 -8.21 0.06
N THR A 121 -31.14 -8.02 -1.00
CA THR A 121 -32.53 -7.53 -0.90
C THR A 121 -33.60 -8.61 -0.95
N GLU A 122 -33.24 -9.90 -1.02
CA GLU A 122 -34.17 -11.00 -0.74
C GLU A 122 -34.15 -11.36 0.75
N ILE A 123 -34.89 -10.60 1.55
CA ILE A 123 -35.46 -11.04 2.83
C ILE A 123 -36.96 -10.76 2.79
#